data_AF-A0A2E0GN57-F1
#
_entry.id   AF-A0A2E0GN57-F1
#
_cell.length_a   1.000
_cell.length_b   1.000
_cell.length_c   1.000
_cell.angle_alpha   90.00
_cell.angle_beta   90.00
_cell.angle_gamma   90.00
#
_symmetry.space_group_name_H-M   'P 1'
#
loop_
_entity.id
_entity.type
_entity.pdbx_description
1 polymer ?
#
loop_
_entity_poly.entity_id
_entity_poly.type
_entity_poly.pdbx_seq_one_letter_code
_entity_poly.pdbx_strand_id
1 'polypeptide(L)'
;MKTKVLYNDSCNICRTEINHYKKLSESNQFEWIDVSDGNEACDLTKQSRNSLYRRLHVIENNEIISGAKAFLYIWKKIPRYKPLYYILKLPIIFTLFHFIYEMLAILLYYKNKIK
;
A
#
# COMPACT_ATOMS: atom_id res chain seq x y z
N MET A 1 9.64 -8.18 13.51
CA MET A 1 9.41 -8.68 12.14
C MET A 1 9.35 -7.50 11.18
N LYS A 2 9.84 -7.67 9.94
CA LYS A 2 9.73 -6.65 8.90
C LYS A 2 8.29 -6.59 8.39
N THR A 3 7.82 -5.39 8.04
CA THR A 3 6.51 -5.21 7.42
C THR A 3 6.66 -5.44 5.92
N LYS A 4 5.91 -6.39 5.36
CA LYS A 4 5.89 -6.58 3.90
C LYS A 4 4.90 -5.60 3.29
N VAL A 5 5.31 -4.90 2.23
CA VAL A 5 4.46 -3.98 1.47
C VAL A 5 4.33 -4.53 0.07
N LEU A 6 3.11 -4.94 -0.30
CA LEU A 6 2.79 -5.45 -1.62
C LEU A 6 2.24 -4.30 -2.45
N TYR A 7 2.91 -3.96 -3.55
CA TYR A 7 2.56 -2.82 -4.38
C TYR A 7 2.61 -3.14 -5.87
N ASN A 8 1.91 -2.34 -6.69
CA ASN A 8 1.87 -2.50 -8.14
C ASN A 8 2.94 -1.61 -8.79
N ASP A 9 4.08 -2.19 -9.18
CA ASP A 9 5.13 -1.43 -9.87
C ASP A 9 4.73 -1.02 -11.28
N SER A 10 3.85 -1.78 -11.96
CA SER A 10 3.35 -1.44 -13.31
C SER A 10 2.49 -0.17 -13.36
N CYS A 11 1.97 0.30 -12.22
CA CYS A 11 1.26 1.58 -12.09
C CYS A 11 2.24 2.73 -11.80
N ASN A 12 2.42 3.67 -12.75
CA ASN A 12 3.40 4.78 -12.62
C ASN A 12 3.24 5.62 -11.34
N ILE A 13 2.00 5.93 -10.94
CA ILE A 13 1.72 6.73 -9.74
C ILE A 13 2.04 5.92 -8.48
N CYS A 14 1.59 4.66 -8.45
CA CYS A 14 1.85 3.72 -7.37
C CYS A 14 3.37 3.49 -7.19
N ARG A 15 4.10 3.25 -8.27
CA ARG A 15 5.57 3.14 -8.30
C ARG A 15 6.25 4.37 -7.74
N THR A 16 5.85 5.56 -8.21
CA THR A 16 6.43 6.83 -7.75
C THR A 16 6.25 7.01 -6.25
N GLU A 17 5.05 6.74 -5.75
CA GLU A 17 4.73 6.81 -4.32
C GLU A 17 5.59 5.84 -3.49
N ILE A 18 5.66 4.57 -3.89
CA ILE A 18 6.42 3.57 -3.15
C ILE A 18 7.93 3.84 -3.20
N ASN A 19 8.46 4.29 -4.34
CA ASN A 19 9.86 4.69 -4.45
C ASN A 19 10.18 5.91 -3.58
N HIS A 20 9.22 6.80 -3.37
CA HIS A 20 9.36 7.89 -2.41
C HIS A 20 9.44 7.36 -0.98
N TYR A 21 8.57 6.42 -0.59
CA TYR A 21 8.61 5.79 0.74
C TYR A 21 9.91 5.01 0.99
N LYS A 22 10.39 4.24 0.00
CA LYS A 22 11.68 3.53 0.07
C LYS A 22 12.85 4.45 0.43
N LYS A 23 12.87 5.68 -0.12
CA LYS A 23 13.92 6.68 0.15
C LYS A 23 13.84 7.28 1.56
N LEU A 24 12.66 7.32 2.15
CA LEU A 24 12.41 7.92 3.46
C LEU A 24 12.40 6.90 4.60
N SER A 25 12.26 5.61 4.29
CA SER A 25 12.31 4.53 5.26
C SER A 25 13.74 4.19 5.66
N GLU A 26 13.93 3.83 6.92
CA GLU A 26 15.20 3.27 7.40
C GLU A 26 15.41 1.86 6.82
N SER A 27 16.68 1.45 6.70
CA SER A 27 17.02 0.09 6.28
C SER A 27 16.39 -0.93 7.24
N ASN A 28 15.94 -2.07 6.70
CA ASN A 28 15.30 -3.16 7.43
C ASN A 28 13.90 -2.91 8.04
N GLN A 29 13.26 -1.75 7.89
CA GLN A 29 11.88 -1.56 8.38
C GLN A 29 10.84 -2.32 7.53
N PHE A 30 11.04 -2.32 6.22
CA PHE A 30 10.10 -2.86 5.23
C PHE A 30 10.76 -3.89 4.32
N GLU A 31 9.92 -4.78 3.80
CA GLU A 31 10.20 -5.66 2.68
C GLU A 31 9.22 -5.28 1.56
N TRP A 32 9.73 -4.86 0.41
CA TRP A 32 8.91 -4.35 -0.68
C TRP A 32 8.77 -5.44 -1.74
N ILE A 33 7.53 -5.86 -2.00
CA ILE A 33 7.22 -6.94 -2.94
C ILE A 33 6.39 -6.35 -4.06
N ASP A 34 6.91 -6.43 -5.29
CA ASP A 34 6.14 -6.06 -6.47
C ASP A 34 5.14 -7.18 -6.79
N VAL A 35 3.87 -6.81 -6.92
CA VAL A 35 2.82 -7.77 -7.28
C VAL A 35 2.68 -7.94 -8.80
N SER A 36 3.36 -7.10 -9.61
CA SER A 36 3.46 -7.31 -11.06
C SER A 36 4.51 -8.32 -11.48
N ASP A 37 5.41 -8.71 -10.58
CA ASP A 37 6.43 -9.70 -10.85
C ASP A 37 6.18 -11.01 -10.09
N GLY A 38 6.26 -12.14 -10.80
CA GLY A 38 6.06 -13.47 -10.23
C GLY A 38 4.71 -13.72 -9.54
N ASN A 39 4.65 -14.79 -8.73
CA ASN A 39 3.46 -15.21 -7.99
C ASN A 39 3.57 -15.03 -6.47
N GLU A 40 4.73 -14.58 -5.94
CA GLU A 40 5.00 -14.49 -4.50
C GLU A 40 3.88 -13.77 -3.73
N ALA A 41 3.48 -12.58 -4.21
CA ALA A 41 2.42 -11.80 -3.56
C ALA A 41 1.06 -12.52 -3.57
N CYS A 42 0.75 -13.28 -4.63
CA CYS A 42 -0.47 -14.09 -4.71
C CYS A 42 -0.40 -15.27 -3.72
N ASP A 43 0.75 -15.93 -3.63
CA ASP A 43 0.97 -17.08 -2.75
C ASP A 43 0.94 -16.70 -1.27
N LEU A 44 1.50 -15.53 -0.92
CA LEU A 44 1.50 -14.97 0.43
C LEU A 44 0.11 -14.57 0.90
N THR A 45 -0.72 -14.04 0.01
CA THR A 45 -2.03 -13.48 0.37
C THR A 45 -3.21 -14.41 0.09
N LYS A 46 -3.01 -15.42 -0.75
CA LYS A 46 -4.08 -16.23 -1.36
C LYS A 46 -5.12 -15.39 -2.12
N GLN A 47 -4.72 -14.21 -2.59
CA GLN A 47 -5.56 -13.32 -3.39
C GLN A 47 -5.18 -13.37 -4.86
N SER A 48 -6.14 -13.03 -5.73
CA SER A 48 -5.87 -12.89 -7.16
C SER A 48 -5.01 -11.65 -7.43
N ARG A 49 -4.18 -11.71 -8.49
CA ARG A 49 -3.37 -10.57 -8.94
C ARG A 49 -4.21 -9.31 -9.19
N ASN A 50 -5.43 -9.45 -9.71
CA ASN A 50 -6.34 -8.32 -9.91
C ASN A 50 -6.74 -7.63 -8.59
N SER A 51 -6.95 -8.39 -7.52
CA SER A 51 -7.21 -7.83 -6.18
C SER A 51 -5.99 -7.05 -5.68
N LEU A 52 -4.80 -7.63 -5.85
CA LEU A 52 -3.53 -7.03 -5.45
C LEU A 52 -3.17 -5.78 -6.26
N TYR A 53 -3.54 -5.71 -7.54
CA TYR A 53 -3.32 -4.52 -8.38
C TYR A 53 -4.19 -3.34 -8.00
N ARG A 54 -5.39 -3.57 -7.48
CA ARG A 54 -6.33 -2.48 -7.19
C ARG A 54 -5.99 -1.74 -5.91
N ARG A 55 -5.44 -2.42 -4.91
CA ARG A 55 -5.20 -1.84 -3.57
C ARG A 55 -3.74 -2.00 -3.14
N LEU A 56 -3.28 -1.08 -2.29
CA LEU A 56 -2.03 -1.28 -1.56
C LEU A 56 -2.27 -2.30 -0.45
N HIS A 57 -1.32 -3.19 -0.22
CA HIS A 57 -1.41 -4.18 0.85
C HIS A 57 -0.17 -4.17 1.72
N VAL A 58 -0.37 -4.48 2.99
CA VAL A 58 0.67 -4.65 3.99
C VAL A 58 0.44 -6.00 4.67
N ILE A 59 1.51 -6.78 4.86
CA ILE A 59 1.50 -7.94 5.74
C ILE A 59 2.31 -7.59 6.99
N GLU A 60 1.65 -7.63 8.14
CA GLU A 60 2.27 -7.44 9.45
C GLU A 60 1.66 -8.44 10.44
N ASN A 61 2.52 -9.15 11.19
CA ASN A 61 2.10 -10.15 12.17
C ASN A 61 1.11 -11.19 11.62
N ASN A 62 1.34 -11.66 10.38
CA ASN A 62 0.47 -12.58 9.63
C ASN A 62 -0.93 -12.04 9.29
N GLU A 63 -1.21 -10.75 9.51
CA GLU A 63 -2.44 -10.11 9.05
C GLU A 63 -2.21 -9.39 7.71
N ILE A 64 -3.15 -9.57 6.78
CA ILE A 64 -3.18 -8.85 5.50
C ILE A 64 -4.04 -7.61 5.67
N ILE A 65 -3.40 -6.45 5.67
CA ILE A 65 -4.04 -5.14 5.73
C ILE A 65 -4.08 -4.57 4.32
N SER A 66 -5.24 -4.05 3.90
CA SER A 66 -5.41 -3.51 2.54
C SER A 66 -5.98 -2.09 2.52
N GLY A 67 -5.77 -1.42 1.39
CA GLY A 67 -6.36 -0.14 1.07
C GLY A 67 -5.81 1.01 1.92
N ALA A 68 -6.66 2.00 2.23
CA ALA A 68 -6.29 3.17 3.04
C ALA A 68 -5.62 2.81 4.37
N LYS A 69 -6.03 1.69 5.00
CA LYS A 69 -5.44 1.22 6.26
C LYS A 69 -3.96 0.83 6.09
N ALA A 70 -3.57 0.29 4.93
CA ALA A 70 -2.18 -0.07 4.64
C ALA A 70 -1.24 1.15 4.70
N PHE A 71 -1.71 2.32 4.24
CA PHE A 71 -0.95 3.57 4.35
C PHE A 71 -0.68 3.97 5.80
N LEU A 72 -1.66 3.80 6.69
CA LEU A 72 -1.46 4.09 8.12
C LEU A 72 -0.34 3.22 8.71
N TYR A 73 -0.24 1.96 8.30
CA TYR A 73 0.84 1.05 8.75
C TYR A 73 2.21 1.50 8.25
N ILE A 74 2.30 1.98 7.01
CA ILE A 74 3.54 2.53 6.44
C ILE A 74 3.92 3.84 7.15
N TRP A 75 2.99 4.79 7.21
CA TRP A 75 3.21 6.13 7.76
C TRP A 75 3.49 6.12 9.27
N LYS A 76 2.99 5.13 10.01
CA LYS A 76 3.34 4.93 11.42
C LYS A 76 4.83 4.66 11.62
N LYS A 77 5.49 4.03 10.65
CA LYS A 77 6.90 3.60 10.73
C LYS A 77 7.87 4.58 10.09
N ILE A 78 7.46 5.36 9.10
CA ILE A 78 8.31 6.40 8.50
C ILE A 78 8.26 7.67 9.36
N PRO A 79 9.37 8.12 9.99
CA PRO A 79 9.36 9.24 10.95
C PRO A 79 8.72 10.52 10.39
N ARG A 80 9.01 10.86 9.12
CA ARG A 80 8.49 12.05 8.44
C ARG A 80 6.96 12.03 8.25
N TYR A 81 6.34 10.85 8.24
CA TYR A 81 4.90 10.67 8.05
C TYR A 81 4.13 10.39 9.35
N LYS A 82 4.81 10.31 10.50
CA LYS A 82 4.14 10.12 11.80
C LYS A 82 3.04 11.18 12.07
N PRO A 83 3.23 12.49 11.82
CA PRO A 83 2.17 13.47 11.99
C PRO A 83 0.94 13.16 11.12
N LEU A 84 1.16 12.78 9.86
CA LEU A 84 0.09 12.41 8.93
C LEU A 84 -0.68 11.18 9.42
N TYR A 85 0.03 10.17 9.94
CA TYR A 85 -0.59 9.00 10.57
C TYR A 85 -1.49 9.39 11.75
N TYR A 86 -1.05 10.28 12.64
CA TYR A 86 -1.83 10.69 13.81
C TYR A 86 -3.12 11.43 13.42
N ILE A 87 -3.09 12.20 12.33
CA ILE A 87 -4.27 12.91 11.81
C ILE A 87 -5.21 11.92 11.11
N LEU A 88 -4.70 11.15 10.14
CA LEU A 88 -5.51 10.30 9.28
C LEU A 88 -6.04 9.03 9.97
N LYS A 89 -5.53 8.67 11.15
CA LYS A 89 -6.09 7.56 11.95
C LYS A 89 -7.36 7.93 12.74
N LEU A 90 -7.67 9.23 12.88
CA LEU A 90 -8.85 9.66 13.63
C LEU A 90 -10.13 9.15 12.92
N PRO A 91 -11.12 8.56 13.62
CA PRO A 91 -12.20 7.82 12.98
C PRO A 91 -12.91 8.57 11.84
N ILE A 92 -13.31 9.82 12.08
CA ILE A 92 -14.02 10.65 11.10
C ILE A 92 -13.13 10.97 9.88
N ILE A 93 -11.88 11.32 10.14
CA ILE A 93 -10.91 11.66 9.09
C ILE A 93 -10.54 10.42 8.28
N PHE A 94 -10.38 9.28 8.95
CA PHE A 94 -10.08 8.01 8.32
C PHE A 94 -11.21 7.59 7.39
N THR A 95 -12.47 7.77 7.79
CA THR A 95 -13.61 7.50 6.91
C THR A 95 -13.53 8.32 5.62
N LEU A 96 -13.28 9.62 5.70
CA LEU A 96 -13.11 10.47 4.52
C LEU A 96 -11.92 10.02 3.65
N PHE A 97 -10.76 9.79 4.28
CA PHE A 97 -9.57 9.30 3.60
C PHE A 97 -9.81 7.96 2.90
N HIS A 98 -10.52 7.03 3.54
CA HIS A 98 -10.87 5.74 2.97
C HIS A 98 -11.72 5.89 1.70
N PHE A 99 -12.74 6.73 1.72
CA PHE A 99 -13.59 6.97 0.55
C PHE A 99 -12.81 7.59 -0.62
N ILE A 100 -12.02 8.64 -0.35
CA ILE A 100 -11.17 9.27 -1.37
C ILE A 100 -10.19 8.25 -1.95
N TYR A 101 -9.56 7.46 -1.08
CA TYR A 101 -8.64 6.41 -1.50
C TYR A 101 -9.33 5.37 -2.41
N GLU A 102 -10.49 4.84 -2.04
CA GLU A 102 -11.17 3.83 -2.86
C GLU A 102 -11.58 4.38 -4.23
N MET A 103 -12.04 5.63 -4.30
CA MET A 103 -12.32 6.28 -5.59
C MET A 103 -11.06 6.36 -6.47
N LEU A 104 -9.94 6.84 -5.92
CA LEU A 104 -8.68 6.94 -6.66
C LEU A 104 -8.15 5.57 -7.06
N ALA A 105 -8.22 4.59 -6.17
CA ALA A 105 -7.77 3.21 -6.43
C ALA A 105 -8.54 2.57 -7.60
N ILE A 106 -9.85 2.77 -7.67
CA ILE A 106 -10.68 2.28 -8.78
C ILE A 106 -10.30 2.98 -10.08
N LEU A 107 -10.21 4.32 -10.07
CA LEU A 107 -9.85 5.10 -11.25
C LEU A 107 -8.48 4.71 -11.80
N LEU A 108 -7.48 4.59 -10.93
CA LEU A 108 -6.13 4.18 -11.30
C LEU A 108 -6.09 2.74 -11.80
N TYR A 109 -6.83 1.81 -11.18
CA TYR A 109 -6.90 0.43 -11.63
C TYR A 109 -7.40 0.34 -13.08
N TYR A 110 -8.52 0.99 -13.40
CA TYR A 110 -9.05 0.97 -14.77
C TYR A 110 -8.14 1.70 -15.77
N LYS A 111 -7.59 2.86 -15.38
CA LYS A 111 -6.66 3.61 -16.24
C LYS A 111 -5.43 2.79 -16.63
N ASN A 112 -4.90 1.97 -15.72
CA ASN A 112 -3.72 1.16 -15.99
C ASN A 112 -4.05 -0.23 -16.56
N LYS A 113 -5.29 -0.72 -16.43
CA LYS A 113 -5.73 -1.98 -17.04
C LYS A 113 -6.00 -1.87 -18.55
N ILE A 114 -6.35 -0.67 -19.02
CA ILE A 114 -6.64 -0.38 -20.44
C ILE A 114 -5.35 -0.20 -21.26
N LYS A 115 -4.19 -0.14 -20.59
CA LYS A 115 -2.88 0.06 -21.21
C LYS A 115 -2.16 -1.28 -21.40
#